data_AF-A0A6A4NCW9-F1
#
_entry.id   AF-A0A6A4NCW9-F1
#
_cell.length_a   1.000
_cell.length_b   1.000
_cell.length_c   1.000
_cell.angle_alpha   90.00
_cell.angle_beta   90.00
_cell.angle_gamma   90.00
#
_symmetry.space_group_name_H-M   'P 1'
#
loop_
_entity.id
_entity.type
_entity.pdbx_description
1 polymer ?
#
loop_
_entity_poly.entity_id
_entity_poly.type
_entity_poly.pdbx_seq_one_letter_code
_entity_poly.pdbx_strand_id
1 'polypeptide(L)'
;MIYFCEVENLVQGLKFVPTFQFEKDVSYEEFLNRVHAEEVILRAKGLWDVPHPWLNMFIPSSRISDFNEGVFKGIILKQNISSGIYILYPMNRNKWDDRMSAVIADEDVFYTTGILQSTRVDNVGAIQAQNQEILQFCKDNGIEIREYLTGNKTNEGWVGATFWLQMATF
;
A
#
# COMPACT_ATOMS: atom_id res chain seq x y z
N MET A 1 -15.57 -31.95 -1.21
CA MET A 1 -14.89 -32.35 -2.46
C MET A 1 -15.07 -31.37 -3.62
N ILE A 2 -16.15 -30.58 -3.71
CA ILE A 2 -16.36 -29.66 -4.85
C ILE A 2 -15.44 -28.43 -4.83
N TYR A 3 -15.15 -27.86 -3.65
CA TYR A 3 -14.33 -26.64 -3.50
C TYR A 3 -12.84 -26.80 -3.84
N PHE A 4 -12.26 -27.98 -3.63
CA PHE A 4 -10.84 -28.21 -3.94
C PHE A 4 -10.57 -28.06 -5.44
N CYS A 5 -11.43 -28.62 -6.29
CA CYS A 5 -11.29 -28.49 -7.74
C CYS A 5 -11.45 -27.05 -8.24
N GLU A 6 -12.22 -26.21 -7.54
CA GLU A 6 -12.40 -24.81 -7.92
C GLU A 6 -11.13 -24.00 -7.68
N VAL A 7 -10.54 -24.11 -6.48
CA VAL A 7 -9.28 -23.42 -6.15
C VAL A 7 -8.14 -23.91 -7.05
N GLU A 8 -8.01 -25.23 -7.24
CA GLU A 8 -7.01 -25.83 -8.15
C GLU A 8 -7.10 -25.25 -9.57
N ASN A 9 -8.32 -25.10 -10.11
CA ASN A 9 -8.54 -24.51 -11.43
C ASN A 9 -8.19 -23.02 -11.47
N LEU A 10 -8.52 -22.25 -10.42
CA LEU A 10 -8.22 -20.81 -10.34
C LEU A 10 -6.71 -20.54 -10.28
N VAL A 11 -5.94 -21.40 -9.62
CA VAL A 11 -4.49 -21.18 -9.44
C VAL A 11 -3.66 -21.76 -10.59
N GLN A 12 -4.22 -22.64 -11.43
CA GLN A 12 -3.49 -23.35 -12.50
C GLN A 12 -2.76 -22.40 -13.48
N GLY A 13 -3.32 -21.22 -13.76
CA GLY A 13 -2.73 -20.25 -14.69
C GLY A 13 -1.73 -19.27 -14.06
N LEU A 14 -1.56 -19.30 -12.74
CA LEU A 14 -0.70 -18.37 -12.02
C LEU A 14 0.77 -18.83 -12.10
N LYS A 15 1.68 -17.86 -12.06
CA LYS A 15 3.13 -18.08 -12.23
C LYS A 15 3.90 -17.92 -10.90
N PHE A 16 3.33 -18.38 -9.79
CA PHE A 16 4.05 -18.43 -8.51
C PHE A 16 5.06 -19.60 -8.49
N VAL A 17 6.01 -19.58 -7.56
CA VAL A 17 6.95 -20.70 -7.41
C VAL A 17 6.20 -21.92 -6.87
N PRO A 18 6.11 -23.05 -7.58
CA PRO A 18 5.18 -24.14 -7.23
C PRO A 18 5.36 -24.71 -5.81
N THR A 19 6.57 -24.66 -5.25
CA THR A 19 6.86 -25.16 -3.89
C THR A 19 6.47 -24.17 -2.77
N PHE A 20 5.99 -22.97 -3.11
CA PHE A 20 5.62 -21.91 -2.17
C PHE A 20 4.09 -21.67 -2.17
N GLN A 21 3.33 -22.76 -2.07
CA GLN A 21 1.87 -22.74 -1.89
C GLN A 21 1.54 -23.21 -0.47
N PHE A 22 0.81 -22.38 0.27
CA PHE A 22 0.38 -22.66 1.63
C PHE A 22 -1.11 -22.43 1.74
N GLU A 23 -1.80 -23.36 2.37
CA GLU A 23 -3.24 -23.32 2.54
C GLU A 23 -3.59 -23.47 4.02
N LYS A 24 -4.65 -22.80 4.43
CA LYS A 24 -5.19 -22.90 5.78
C LYS A 24 -6.71 -22.80 5.71
N ASP A 25 -7.37 -23.79 6.27
CA ASP A 25 -8.83 -23.78 6.45
C ASP A 25 -9.17 -23.14 7.80
N VAL A 26 -10.05 -22.14 7.78
CA VAL A 26 -10.45 -21.31 8.93
C VAL A 26 -11.90 -20.86 8.74
N SER A 27 -12.55 -20.45 9.83
CA SER A 27 -13.88 -19.85 9.73
C SER A 27 -13.84 -18.50 8.99
N TYR A 28 -14.99 -18.10 8.45
CA TYR A 28 -15.14 -16.79 7.83
C TYR A 28 -14.79 -15.65 8.79
N GLU A 29 -15.26 -15.74 10.04
CA GLU A 29 -15.02 -14.78 11.10
C GLU A 29 -13.54 -14.74 11.52
N GLU A 30 -12.89 -15.91 11.61
CA GLU A 30 -11.45 -16.00 11.89
C GLU A 30 -10.63 -15.30 10.81
N PHE A 31 -10.99 -15.49 9.53
CA PHE A 31 -10.32 -14.81 8.42
C PHE A 31 -10.51 -13.29 8.49
N LEU A 32 -11.74 -12.80 8.71
CA LEU A 32 -12.03 -11.38 8.81
C LEU A 32 -11.33 -10.72 10.00
N ASN A 33 -11.23 -11.41 11.14
CA ASN A 33 -10.64 -10.89 12.37
C ASN A 33 -9.14 -11.20 12.53
N ARG A 34 -8.46 -11.69 11.48
CA ARG A 34 -7.07 -12.19 11.58
C ARG A 34 -6.06 -11.17 12.11
N VAL A 35 -6.25 -9.87 11.85
CA VAL A 35 -5.34 -8.81 12.30
C VAL A 35 -5.42 -8.60 13.83
N HIS A 36 -6.56 -8.91 14.46
CA HIS A 36 -6.70 -8.82 15.91
C HIS A 36 -5.78 -9.81 16.63
N ALA A 37 -5.56 -11.01 16.07
CA ALA A 37 -4.62 -11.97 16.62
C ALA A 37 -3.18 -11.41 16.65
N GLU A 38 -2.77 -10.70 15.58
CA GLU A 38 -1.47 -10.03 15.52
C GLU A 38 -1.39 -8.85 16.51
N GLU A 39 -2.45 -8.05 16.63
CA GLU A 39 -2.55 -6.98 17.61
C GLU A 39 -2.28 -7.49 19.03
N VAL A 40 -2.98 -8.56 19.46
CA VAL A 40 -2.81 -9.13 20.80
C VAL A 40 -1.37 -9.57 21.05
N ILE A 41 -0.74 -10.21 20.05
CA ILE A 41 0.67 -10.64 20.14
C ILE A 41 1.62 -9.44 20.24
N LEU A 42 1.40 -8.39 19.43
CA LEU A 42 2.26 -7.21 19.42
C LEU A 42 2.08 -6.34 20.67
N ARG A 43 0.86 -6.22 21.20
CA ARG A 43 0.59 -5.56 22.49
C ARG A 43 1.31 -6.24 23.65
N ALA A 44 1.24 -7.57 23.72
CA ALA A 44 1.95 -8.34 24.76
C ALA A 44 3.48 -8.14 24.71
N LYS A 45 4.03 -7.81 23.52
CA LYS A 45 5.45 -7.50 23.32
C LYS A 45 5.80 -6.01 23.48
N GLY A 46 4.83 -5.13 23.73
CA GLY A 46 5.03 -3.69 23.74
C GLY A 46 5.39 -3.10 22.37
N LEU A 47 5.03 -3.78 21.29
CA LEU A 47 5.31 -3.39 19.90
C LEU A 47 4.09 -2.81 19.17
N TRP A 48 2.94 -2.76 19.84
CA TRP A 48 1.72 -2.19 19.27
C TRP A 48 1.55 -0.70 19.61
N ASP A 49 1.69 -0.28 20.86
CA ASP A 49 1.52 1.13 21.24
C ASP A 49 2.82 1.93 21.00
N VAL A 50 3.27 1.93 19.74
CA VAL A 50 4.49 2.61 19.25
C VAL A 50 4.15 3.55 18.08
N PRO A 51 5.07 4.44 17.66
CA PRO A 51 4.88 5.23 16.45
C PRO A 51 4.66 4.42 15.16
N HIS A 52 3.71 4.88 14.36
CA HIS A 52 3.33 4.31 13.05
C HIS A 52 3.39 5.38 11.94
N PRO A 53 4.58 5.73 11.44
CA PRO A 53 4.73 6.64 10.30
C PRO A 53 4.35 5.95 8.98
N TRP A 54 3.12 5.47 8.87
CA TRP A 54 2.62 4.75 7.70
C TRP A 54 2.49 5.68 6.50
N LEU A 55 2.69 5.09 5.31
CA LEU A 55 2.47 5.76 4.04
C LEU A 55 1.54 4.91 3.19
N ASN A 56 0.35 5.45 2.86
CA ASN A 56 -0.64 4.77 2.04
C ASN A 56 -0.93 5.61 0.80
N MET A 57 -1.03 4.97 -0.37
CA MET A 57 -1.32 5.67 -1.62
C MET A 57 -1.94 4.75 -2.67
N PHE A 58 -2.55 5.38 -3.67
CA PHE A 58 -2.97 4.77 -4.92
C PHE A 58 -1.95 5.10 -6.02
N ILE A 59 -1.56 4.10 -6.79
CA ILE A 59 -0.55 4.19 -7.85
C ILE A 59 -1.22 3.79 -9.17
N PRO A 60 -1.11 4.58 -10.25
CA PRO A 60 -1.60 4.19 -11.57
C PRO A 60 -0.97 2.86 -12.01
N SER A 61 -1.75 1.93 -12.57
CA SER A 61 -1.26 0.61 -12.98
C SER A 61 -0.16 0.71 -14.02
N SER A 62 -0.21 1.70 -14.92
CA SER A 62 0.84 1.94 -15.92
C SER A 62 2.23 2.20 -15.30
N ARG A 63 2.28 2.68 -14.06
CA ARG A 63 3.52 3.09 -13.37
C ARG A 63 3.96 2.12 -12.26
N ILE A 64 3.26 1.00 -12.06
CA ILE A 64 3.57 0.10 -10.94
C ILE A 64 4.96 -0.54 -11.04
N SER A 65 5.43 -0.81 -12.25
CA SER A 65 6.78 -1.35 -12.46
C SER A 65 7.87 -0.33 -12.11
N ASP A 66 7.70 0.93 -12.51
CA ASP A 66 8.62 2.02 -12.17
C ASP A 66 8.66 2.23 -10.65
N PHE A 67 7.49 2.20 -10.01
CA PHE A 67 7.39 2.27 -8.55
C PHE A 67 8.13 1.10 -7.89
N ASN A 68 7.98 -0.13 -8.38
CA ASN A 68 8.68 -1.28 -7.83
C ASN A 68 10.21 -1.15 -7.92
N GLU A 69 10.75 -0.76 -9.06
CA GLU A 69 12.20 -0.59 -9.24
C GLU A 69 12.75 0.59 -8.40
N GLY A 70 12.05 1.72 -8.38
CA GLY A 70 12.50 2.91 -7.67
C GLY A 70 12.30 2.86 -6.16
N VAL A 71 11.16 2.35 -5.71
CA VAL A 71 10.75 2.40 -4.30
C VAL A 71 11.08 1.12 -3.57
N PHE A 72 10.50 -0.02 -3.97
CA PHE A 72 10.71 -1.28 -3.23
C PHE A 72 12.15 -1.76 -3.35
N LYS A 73 12.68 -1.89 -4.58
CA LYS A 73 14.06 -2.33 -4.82
C LYS A 73 15.10 -1.23 -4.63
N GLY A 74 14.72 0.01 -4.91
CA GLY A 74 15.58 1.17 -4.78
C GLY A 74 15.65 1.67 -3.35
N ILE A 75 14.71 2.51 -2.95
CA ILE A 75 14.73 3.24 -1.66
C ILE A 75 14.65 2.28 -0.47
N ILE A 76 13.58 1.47 -0.39
CA ILE A 76 13.26 0.67 0.79
C ILE A 76 14.32 -0.40 1.03
N LEU A 77 14.60 -1.24 0.02
CA LEU A 77 15.55 -2.35 0.15
C LEU A 77 16.97 -1.87 0.44
N LYS A 78 17.43 -0.78 -0.18
CA LYS A 78 18.81 -0.29 0.02
C LYS A 78 19.00 0.36 1.38
N GLN A 79 18.01 1.09 1.88
CA GLN A 79 18.11 1.77 3.17
C GLN A 79 17.92 0.81 4.34
N ASN A 80 17.06 -0.20 4.20
CA ASN A 80 16.87 -1.28 5.17
C ASN A 80 16.68 -0.78 6.63
N ILE A 81 15.89 0.29 6.80
CA ILE A 81 15.77 1.05 8.06
C ILE A 81 14.97 0.29 9.12
N SER A 82 13.89 -0.38 8.73
CA SER A 82 13.05 -1.14 9.65
C SER A 82 12.24 -2.20 8.92
N SER A 83 11.88 -3.25 9.66
CA SER A 83 10.90 -4.24 9.21
C SER A 83 9.49 -3.65 9.31
N GLY A 84 8.64 -4.00 8.34
CA GLY A 84 7.24 -3.61 8.31
C GLY A 84 6.46 -4.50 7.37
N ILE A 85 5.15 -4.28 7.32
CA ILE A 85 4.29 -4.94 6.34
C ILE A 85 4.17 -4.01 5.13
N TYR A 86 4.41 -4.55 3.94
CA TYR A 86 4.24 -3.85 2.67
C TYR A 86 3.10 -4.52 1.93
N ILE A 87 1.95 -3.85 1.87
CA ILE A 87 0.75 -4.34 1.19
C ILE A 87 0.74 -3.75 -0.21
N LEU A 88 0.51 -4.57 -1.24
CA LEU A 88 0.35 -4.12 -2.62
C LEU A 88 -0.67 -5.00 -3.35
N TYR A 89 -1.73 -4.41 -3.90
CA TYR A 89 -2.70 -5.13 -4.73
C TYR A 89 -3.48 -4.20 -5.66
N PRO A 90 -3.96 -4.70 -6.82
CA PRO A 90 -4.73 -3.91 -7.76
C PRO A 90 -6.19 -3.72 -7.32
N MET A 91 -6.79 -2.62 -7.77
CA MET A 91 -8.16 -2.20 -7.55
C MET A 91 -8.79 -1.83 -8.90
N ASN A 92 -10.09 -2.11 -9.05
CA ASN A 92 -10.85 -1.75 -10.25
C ASN A 92 -11.59 -0.43 -10.02
N ARG A 93 -11.33 0.56 -10.88
CA ARG A 93 -11.92 1.90 -10.80
C ARG A 93 -13.44 1.92 -10.93
N ASN A 94 -14.01 0.98 -11.69
CA ASN A 94 -15.46 0.84 -11.87
C ASN A 94 -16.24 0.46 -10.59
N LYS A 95 -15.55 0.21 -9.47
CA LYS A 95 -16.16 0.00 -8.15
C LYS A 95 -16.16 1.26 -7.27
N TRP A 96 -15.66 2.38 -7.78
CA TRP A 96 -15.58 3.66 -7.10
C TRP A 96 -16.54 4.67 -7.75
N ASP A 97 -17.28 5.40 -6.93
CA ASP A 97 -18.24 6.40 -7.38
C ASP A 97 -17.58 7.78 -7.42
N ASP A 98 -17.37 8.32 -8.63
CA ASP A 98 -16.75 9.63 -8.85
C ASP A 98 -17.55 10.81 -8.30
N ARG A 99 -18.79 10.58 -7.84
CA ARG A 99 -19.59 11.59 -7.14
C ARG A 99 -19.21 11.71 -5.66
N MET A 100 -18.40 10.78 -5.14
CA MET A 100 -17.89 10.81 -3.77
C MET A 100 -16.61 11.63 -3.64
N SER A 101 -16.21 11.93 -2.40
CA SER A 101 -15.03 12.75 -2.11
C SER A 101 -13.71 11.97 -2.10
N ALA A 102 -13.74 10.65 -2.27
CA ALA A 102 -12.52 9.84 -2.29
C ALA A 102 -11.76 10.10 -3.60
N VAL A 103 -10.48 10.45 -3.49
CA VAL A 103 -9.62 10.68 -4.66
C VAL A 103 -8.76 9.45 -4.91
N ILE A 104 -8.83 8.93 -6.13
CA ILE A 104 -8.11 7.74 -6.59
C ILE A 104 -7.32 8.06 -7.86
N ALA A 105 -6.42 7.15 -8.27
CA ALA A 105 -5.68 7.30 -9.52
C ALA A 105 -6.61 7.20 -10.73
N ASP A 106 -6.30 7.97 -11.78
CA ASP A 106 -7.15 8.08 -12.98
C ASP A 106 -6.81 7.02 -14.03
N GLU A 107 -6.95 5.74 -13.66
CA GLU A 107 -6.80 4.59 -14.54
C GLU A 107 -7.85 3.53 -14.19
N ASP A 108 -8.29 2.74 -15.18
CA ASP A 108 -9.26 1.65 -14.98
C ASP A 108 -8.83 0.65 -13.89
N VAL A 109 -7.52 0.42 -13.81
CA VAL A 109 -6.87 -0.34 -12.76
C VAL A 109 -5.83 0.54 -12.11
N PHE A 110 -5.80 0.55 -10.78
CA PHE A 110 -4.74 1.19 -10.00
C PHE A 110 -4.37 0.29 -8.84
N TYR A 111 -3.17 0.45 -8.29
CA TYR A 111 -2.72 -0.31 -7.14
C TYR A 111 -2.91 0.50 -5.88
N THR A 112 -3.33 -0.15 -4.81
CA THR A 112 -3.15 0.41 -3.46
C THR A 112 -1.87 -0.16 -2.87
N THR A 113 -1.09 0.71 -2.22
CA THR A 113 0.04 0.29 -1.41
C THR A 113 -0.09 0.85 0.01
N GLY A 114 0.25 0.03 0.99
CA GLY A 114 0.40 0.41 2.38
C GLY A 114 1.79 0.03 2.87
N ILE A 115 2.60 1.05 3.18
CA ILE A 115 3.92 0.88 3.80
C ILE A 115 3.72 1.03 5.30
N LEU A 116 3.52 -0.11 5.97
CA LEU A 116 3.08 -0.19 7.36
C LEU A 116 4.25 -0.52 8.28
N GLN A 117 5.17 0.43 8.41
CA GLN A 117 6.31 0.33 9.33
C GLN A 117 5.91 0.82 10.72
N SER A 118 6.39 0.11 11.74
CA SER A 118 6.32 0.51 13.14
C SER A 118 7.73 0.71 13.67
N THR A 119 7.93 1.68 14.57
CA THR A 119 9.27 1.98 15.07
C THR A 119 9.24 2.53 16.48
N ARG A 120 10.40 2.47 17.16
CA ARG A 120 10.65 3.25 18.38
C ARG A 120 10.74 4.74 18.05
N VAL A 121 10.47 5.57 19.05
CA VAL A 121 10.35 7.04 18.93
C VAL A 121 11.61 7.70 18.34
N ASP A 122 12.78 7.20 18.71
CA ASP A 122 14.09 7.69 18.25
C ASP A 122 14.33 7.48 16.75
N ASN A 123 13.62 6.55 16.12
CA ASN A 123 13.81 6.21 14.70
C ASN A 123 12.64 6.68 13.80
N VAL A 124 11.67 7.41 14.35
CA VAL A 124 10.55 7.99 13.56
C VAL A 124 11.05 8.91 12.45
N GLY A 125 12.06 9.73 12.73
CA GLY A 125 12.60 10.69 11.76
C GLY A 125 13.20 10.02 10.51
N ALA A 126 13.84 8.86 10.68
CA ALA A 126 14.43 8.12 9.55
C ALA A 126 13.34 7.56 8.62
N ILE A 127 12.26 7.00 9.18
CA ILE A 127 11.14 6.50 8.37
C ILE A 127 10.38 7.63 7.71
N GLN A 128 10.17 8.75 8.42
CA GLN A 128 9.56 9.94 7.80
C GLN A 128 10.41 10.48 6.65
N ALA A 129 11.73 10.50 6.78
CA ALA A 129 12.63 10.89 5.69
C ALA A 129 12.53 9.93 4.49
N GLN A 130 12.49 8.61 4.74
CA GLN A 130 12.26 7.60 3.70
C GLN A 130 10.90 7.83 2.99
N ASN A 131 9.83 8.08 3.75
CA ASN A 131 8.51 8.36 3.16
C ASN A 131 8.53 9.62 2.28
N GLN A 132 9.23 10.69 2.70
CA GLN A 132 9.39 11.89 1.89
C GLN A 132 10.20 11.63 0.62
N GLU A 133 11.24 10.81 0.70
CA GLU A 133 12.03 10.40 -0.48
C GLU A 133 11.18 9.59 -1.47
N ILE A 134 10.29 8.71 -0.99
CA ILE A 134 9.35 7.96 -1.84
C ILE A 134 8.39 8.91 -2.56
N LEU A 135 7.78 9.86 -1.83
CA LEU A 135 6.89 10.85 -2.42
C LEU A 135 7.62 11.73 -3.44
N GLN A 136 8.83 12.15 -3.13
CA GLN A 136 9.67 12.94 -4.01
C GLN A 136 10.08 12.16 -5.26
N PHE A 137 10.44 10.88 -5.14
CA PHE A 137 10.70 9.99 -6.27
C PHE A 137 9.48 9.90 -7.21
N CYS A 138 8.29 9.69 -6.66
CA CYS A 138 7.06 9.65 -7.46
C CYS A 138 6.86 10.96 -8.22
N LYS A 139 7.04 12.10 -7.55
CA LYS A 139 6.93 13.44 -8.16
C LYS A 139 7.95 13.63 -9.29
N ASP A 140 9.23 13.34 -9.04
CA ASP A 140 10.32 13.57 -10.00
C ASP A 140 10.21 12.67 -11.24
N ASN A 141 9.56 11.51 -11.11
CA ASN A 141 9.35 10.57 -12.20
C ASN A 141 7.93 10.66 -12.80
N GLY A 142 7.16 11.69 -12.44
CA GLY A 142 5.80 11.91 -12.95
C GLY A 142 4.83 10.77 -12.65
N ILE A 143 5.05 10.02 -11.56
CA ILE A 143 4.12 8.99 -11.09
C ILE A 143 3.01 9.70 -10.32
N GLU A 144 1.85 9.85 -10.95
CA GLU A 144 0.70 10.55 -10.38
C GLU A 144 -0.01 9.75 -9.30
N ILE A 145 0.63 9.62 -8.14
CA ILE A 145 0.03 8.97 -6.98
C ILE A 145 -1.12 9.81 -6.39
N ARG A 146 -1.99 9.16 -5.63
CA ARG A 146 -2.94 9.79 -4.72
C ARG A 146 -2.72 9.24 -3.32
N GLU A 147 -2.35 10.07 -2.37
CA GLU A 147 -2.20 9.61 -0.99
C GLU A 147 -3.56 9.21 -0.39
N TYR A 148 -3.56 8.13 0.39
CA TYR A 148 -4.72 7.63 1.13
C TYR A 148 -4.44 7.79 2.63
N LEU A 149 -5.44 8.22 3.41
CA LEU A 149 -5.29 8.52 4.84
C LEU A 149 -4.18 9.56 5.13
N THR A 150 -3.96 10.51 4.21
CA THR A 150 -2.96 11.58 4.40
C THR A 150 -3.41 12.60 5.43
N GLY A 151 -2.43 13.15 6.15
CA GLY A 151 -2.61 14.20 7.15
C GLY A 151 -2.08 15.55 6.67
N ASN A 152 -2.30 15.91 5.40
CA ASN A 152 -1.83 17.17 4.84
C ASN A 152 -2.24 18.37 5.71
N LYS A 153 -1.29 19.26 5.98
CA LYS A 153 -1.47 20.37 6.94
C LYS A 153 -1.67 21.72 6.28
N THR A 154 -1.53 21.80 4.96
CA THR A 154 -1.64 23.05 4.18
C THR A 154 -2.69 22.88 3.10
N ASN A 155 -3.35 23.99 2.75
CA ASN A 155 -4.33 24.01 1.67
C ASN A 155 -3.67 23.64 0.34
N GLU A 156 -2.45 24.10 0.08
CA GLU A 156 -1.71 23.73 -1.14
C GLU A 156 -1.43 22.22 -1.18
N GLY A 157 -1.11 21.59 -0.03
CA GLY A 157 -0.93 20.15 0.06
C GLY A 157 -2.22 19.38 -0.24
N TRP A 158 -3.36 19.88 0.26
CA TRP A 158 -4.67 19.33 -0.07
C TRP A 158 -5.04 19.49 -1.53
N VAL A 159 -4.85 20.68 -2.12
CA VAL A 159 -5.12 20.95 -3.54
C VAL A 159 -4.23 20.07 -4.43
N GLY A 160 -2.94 19.94 -4.11
CA GLY A 160 -2.05 19.03 -4.82
C GLY A 160 -2.54 17.58 -4.74
N ALA A 161 -2.87 17.08 -3.55
CA ALA A 161 -3.34 15.71 -3.37
C ALA A 161 -4.68 15.39 -4.10
N THR A 162 -5.47 16.41 -4.44
CA THR A 162 -6.82 16.27 -5.02
C THR A 162 -6.92 16.69 -6.49
N PHE A 163 -6.12 17.65 -6.98
CA PHE A 163 -6.34 18.37 -8.24
C PHE A 163 -5.11 18.43 -9.18
N TRP A 164 -4.32 17.35 -9.30
CA TRP A 164 -3.26 17.32 -10.34
C TRP A 164 -3.80 17.41 -11.79
N LEU A 165 -5.08 17.13 -12.03
CA LEU A 165 -5.68 17.07 -13.38
C LEU A 165 -6.17 18.40 -13.97
N GLN A 166 -6.18 19.52 -13.24
CA GLN A 166 -6.80 20.76 -13.74
C GLN A 166 -5.83 21.88 -14.15
N MET A 167 -4.52 21.69 -13.95
CA MET A 167 -3.50 22.70 -14.30
C MET A 167 -2.80 22.44 -15.64
N ALA A 168 -3.16 21.39 -16.38
CA ALA A 168 -2.58 21.06 -17.69
C ALA A 168 -3.39 21.62 -18.89
N THR A 169 -4.49 22.33 -18.64
CA THR A 169 -5.30 22.96 -19.70
C THR A 169 -5.72 24.37 -19.31
N PHE A 170 -4.79 25.32 -19.34
CA PHE A 170 -5.02 26.73 -19.65
C PHE A 170 -3.76 27.33 -20.29
#